data_AF-A0A077XLM6-F1
#
_entry.id   AF-A0A077XLM6-F1
#
_cell.length_a   1.000
_cell.length_b   1.000
_cell.length_c   1.000
_cell.angle_alpha   90.00
_cell.angle_beta   90.00
_cell.angle_gamma   90.00
#
_symmetry.space_group_name_H-M   'P 1'
#
loop_
_entity.id
_entity.type
_entity.pdbx_description
1 polymer ?
#
loop_
_entity_poly.entity_id
_entity_poly.type
_entity_poly.pdbx_seq_one_letter_code
_entity_poly.pdbx_strand_id
1 'polypeptide(L)'
;MPKSLIELEIVSLVRKKRKDLNMSQAKIAALIQVSAGYIGQIEMQSSDSMYSYDQLNRLALLFHCSPKEFLPEEPIESRISETAPPE
;
A
#
# COMPACT_ATOMS: atom_id res chain seq x y z
N MET A 1 -15.21 4.20 -2.28
CA MET A 1 -15.12 4.50 -0.82
C MET A 1 -13.69 4.86 -0.49
N PRO A 2 -13.39 5.69 0.54
CA PRO A 2 -12.00 5.91 0.93
C PRO A 2 -11.37 4.58 1.38
N LYS A 3 -10.07 4.42 1.13
CA LYS A 3 -9.30 3.27 1.61
C LYS A 3 -9.40 3.17 3.14
N SER A 4 -9.56 1.95 3.65
CA SER A 4 -9.40 1.63 5.06
C SER A 4 -7.97 1.90 5.53
N LEU A 5 -7.76 1.93 6.86
CA LEU A 5 -6.43 2.20 7.42
C LEU A 5 -5.39 1.14 7.02
N ILE A 6 -5.79 -0.13 6.96
CA ILE A 6 -4.91 -1.21 6.50
C ILE A 6 -4.54 -1.06 5.02
N GLU A 7 -5.50 -0.68 4.17
CA GLU A 7 -5.25 -0.43 2.76
C GLU A 7 -4.29 0.76 2.55
N LEU A 8 -4.45 1.83 3.33
CA LEU A 8 -3.54 2.97 3.32
C LEU A 8 -2.13 2.56 3.76
N GLU A 9 -1.99 1.72 4.78
CA GLU A 9 -0.69 1.23 5.24
C GLU A 9 -0.02 0.35 4.17
N ILE A 10 -0.76 -0.55 3.54
CA ILE A 10 -0.25 -1.37 2.43
C ILE A 10 0.30 -0.47 1.31
N VAL A 11 -0.47 0.54 0.89
CA VAL A 11 -0.03 1.50 -0.14
C VAL A 11 1.19 2.28 0.31
N SER A 12 1.25 2.68 1.59
CA SER A 12 2.39 3.39 2.18
C SER A 12 3.67 2.56 2.13
N LEU A 13 3.61 1.28 2.55
CA LEU A 13 4.74 0.36 2.56
C LEU A 13 5.28 0.09 1.15
N VAL A 14 4.39 -0.17 0.18
CA VAL A 14 4.78 -0.34 -1.23
C VAL A 14 5.41 0.95 -1.78
N ARG A 15 4.80 2.10 -1.51
CA ARG A 15 5.28 3.41 -1.97
C ARG A 15 6.65 3.75 -1.37
N LYS A 16 6.88 3.41 -0.10
CA LYS A 16 8.16 3.58 0.57
C LYS A 16 9.25 2.77 -0.14
N LYS A 17 9.06 1.46 -0.32
CA LYS A 17 10.01 0.60 -1.06
C LYS A 17 10.28 1.11 -2.47
N ARG A 18 9.24 1.56 -3.20
CA ARG A 18 9.41 2.15 -4.53
C ARG A 18 10.31 3.39 -4.50
N LYS A 19 10.12 4.28 -3.53
CA LYS A 19 10.92 5.50 -3.36
C LYS A 19 12.35 5.19 -2.93
N ASP A 20 12.54 4.24 -2.02
CA ASP A 20 13.87 3.81 -1.55
C ASP A 20 14.71 3.26 -2.72
N LEU A 21 14.07 2.60 -3.69
CA LEU A 21 14.70 2.12 -4.93
C LEU A 21 14.74 3.16 -6.06
N ASN A 22 14.38 4.43 -5.79
CA ASN A 22 14.31 5.52 -6.77
C ASN A 22 13.52 5.17 -8.05
N MET A 23 12.43 4.40 -7.91
CA MET A 23 11.60 4.02 -9.05
C MET A 23 10.42 4.99 -9.22
N SER A 24 10.16 5.42 -10.46
CA SER A 24 8.96 6.19 -10.77
C SER A 24 7.70 5.30 -10.76
N GLN A 25 6.52 5.92 -10.67
CA GLN A 25 5.24 5.21 -10.81
C GLN A 25 5.15 4.50 -12.17
N ALA A 26 5.57 5.17 -13.25
CA ALA A 26 5.61 4.58 -14.58
C ALA A 26 6.57 3.39 -14.68
N LYS A 27 7.72 3.43 -14.00
CA LYS A 27 8.68 2.33 -13.98
C LYS A 27 8.08 1.08 -13.35
N ILE A 28 7.48 1.19 -12.15
CA ILE A 28 6.87 0.01 -11.52
C ILE A 28 5.65 -0.47 -12.30
N ALA A 29 4.88 0.44 -12.89
CA ALA A 29 3.71 0.10 -13.70
C ALA A 29 4.08 -0.81 -14.88
N ALA A 30 5.14 -0.46 -15.61
CA ALA A 30 5.65 -1.26 -16.71
C ALA A 30 6.12 -2.65 -16.24
N LEU A 31 6.82 -2.72 -15.10
CA LEU A 31 7.35 -3.97 -14.56
C LEU A 31 6.25 -4.93 -14.09
N ILE A 32 5.16 -4.39 -13.53
CA ILE A 32 3.98 -5.18 -13.14
C ILE A 32 2.84 -5.13 -14.17
N GLN A 33 3.14 -4.72 -15.41
CA GLN A 33 2.20 -4.75 -16.56
C GLN A 33 0.83 -4.10 -16.26
N VAL A 34 0.85 -2.93 -15.62
CA VAL A 34 -0.32 -2.07 -15.40
C VAL A 34 -0.06 -0.68 -15.95
N SER A 35 -1.08 0.19 -15.96
CA SER A 35 -0.91 1.58 -16.41
C SER A 35 -0.25 2.44 -15.33
N ALA A 36 0.53 3.45 -15.74
CA ALA A 36 1.10 4.43 -14.81
C ALA A 36 0.00 5.20 -14.06
N GLY A 37 -1.12 5.50 -14.74
CA GLY A 37 -2.28 6.15 -14.14
C GLY A 37 -2.91 5.31 -13.02
N TYR A 38 -2.96 3.98 -13.18
CA TYR A 38 -3.45 3.07 -12.14
C TYR A 38 -2.56 3.11 -10.89
N ILE A 39 -1.23 3.10 -11.04
CA ILE A 39 -0.31 3.31 -9.89
C ILE A 39 -0.53 4.67 -9.24
N GLY A 40 -0.73 5.72 -10.05
CA GLY A 40 -1.07 7.05 -9.56
C GLY A 40 -2.33 7.04 -8.70
N GLN A 41 -3.40 6.40 -9.18
CA GLN A 41 -4.65 6.25 -8.44
C GLN A 41 -4.46 5.46 -7.14
N ILE A 42 -3.70 4.36 -7.15
CA ILE A 42 -3.43 3.59 -5.92
C ILE A 42 -2.76 4.47 -4.85
N GLU A 43 -1.75 5.26 -5.24
CA GLU A 43 -1.03 6.13 -4.31
C GLU A 43 -1.82 7.38 -3.87
N MET A 44 -2.98 7.65 -4.47
CA MET A 44 -3.90 8.70 -4.02
C MET A 44 -4.80 8.17 -2.90
N GLN A 45 -4.87 8.93 -1.80
CA GLN A 45 -5.76 8.61 -0.68
C GLN A 45 -7.25 8.70 -1.05
N SER A 46 -7.58 9.57 -2.01
CA SER A 46 -8.95 9.82 -2.46
C SER A 46 -9.48 8.77 -3.46
N SER A 47 -8.63 7.86 -3.94
CA SER A 47 -9.03 6.78 -4.84
C SER A 47 -9.26 5.50 -4.04
N ASP A 48 -10.20 4.67 -4.48
CA ASP A 48 -10.42 3.31 -4.00
C ASP A 48 -9.57 2.25 -4.71
N SER A 49 -8.75 2.65 -5.70
CA SER A 49 -7.87 1.72 -6.40
C SER A 49 -6.84 1.11 -5.45
N MET A 50 -6.71 -0.21 -5.49
CA MET A 50 -5.80 -0.99 -4.63
C MET A 50 -4.99 -1.99 -5.44
N TYR A 51 -3.84 -2.40 -4.87
CA TYR A 51 -3.10 -3.56 -5.37
C TYR A 51 -3.88 -4.84 -5.10
N SER A 52 -3.98 -5.73 -6.09
CA SER A 52 -4.42 -7.10 -5.84
C SER A 52 -3.31 -7.91 -5.14
N TYR A 53 -3.67 -9.04 -4.52
CA TYR A 53 -2.67 -9.95 -3.94
C TYR A 53 -1.66 -10.46 -4.99
N ASP A 54 -2.09 -10.67 -6.24
CA ASP A 54 -1.19 -11.03 -7.34
C ASP A 54 -0.19 -9.90 -7.64
N GLN A 55 -0.67 -8.66 -7.68
CA GLN A 55 0.20 -7.49 -7.90
C GLN A 55 1.18 -7.28 -6.73
N LEU A 56 0.73 -7.48 -5.48
CA LEU A 56 1.61 -7.47 -4.32
C LEU A 56 2.68 -8.55 -4.43
N ASN A 57 2.33 -9.77 -4.82
CA ASN A 57 3.30 -10.84 -5.04
C ASN A 57 4.33 -10.47 -6.15
N ARG A 58 3.87 -9.85 -7.24
CA ARG A 58 4.76 -9.39 -8.31
C ARG A 58 5.68 -8.25 -7.87
N LEU A 59 5.21 -7.36 -7.00
CA LEU A 59 6.03 -6.33 -6.36
C LEU A 59 7.05 -6.94 -5.40
N ALA A 60 6.70 -8.00 -4.65
CA ALA A 60 7.63 -8.73 -3.79
C ALA A 60 8.78 -9.33 -4.61
N LEU A 61 8.47 -9.95 -5.75
CA LEU A 61 9.48 -10.44 -6.68
C LEU A 61 10.38 -9.32 -7.20
N LEU A 62 9.79 -8.17 -7.58
CA LEU A 62 10.53 -7.01 -8.09
C LEU A 62 11.46 -6.39 -7.02
N PHE A 63 10.99 -6.31 -5.78
CA PHE A 63 11.74 -5.70 -4.68
C PHE A 63 12.64 -6.69 -3.94
N HIS A 64 12.66 -7.96 -4.36
CA HIS A 64 13.40 -9.04 -3.71
C HIS A 64 13.10 -9.15 -2.21
N CYS A 65 11.82 -9.06 -1.86
CA CYS A 65 11.36 -9.01 -0.47
C CYS A 65 10.19 -9.98 -0.24
N SER A 66 9.78 -10.20 1.02
CA SER A 66 8.59 -11.00 1.29
C SER A 66 7.32 -10.19 0.98
N PRO A 67 6.23 -10.80 0.44
CA PRO A 67 4.95 -10.09 0.32
C PRO A 67 4.36 -9.69 1.68
N LYS A 68 4.80 -10.33 2.78
CA LYS A 68 4.43 -9.91 4.14
C LYS A 68 4.91 -8.50 4.48
N GLU A 69 5.99 -8.04 3.87
CA GLU A 69 6.52 -6.68 4.11
C GLU A 69 5.64 -5.57 3.53
N PHE A 70 4.57 -5.91 2.82
CA PHE A 70 3.54 -4.97 2.40
C PHE A 70 2.34 -4.93 3.35
N LEU A 71 2.33 -5.74 4.40
CA LEU A 71 1.27 -5.80 5.40
C LEU A 71 1.79 -5.21 6.73
N PRO A 72 0.91 -4.64 7.56
CA PRO A 72 1.29 -4.31 8.92
C PRO A 72 1.57 -5.60 9.73
N GLU A 73 2.58 -5.55 10.60
CA GLU A 73 2.93 -6.67 11.48
C GLU A 73 1.85 -6.91 12.55
N GLU A 74 1.22 -5.83 13.03
CA GLU A 74 0.16 -5.86 14.02
C GLU A 74 -1.17 -5.35 13.44
N PRO A 75 -2.33 -5.76 13.97
CA PRO A 75 -3.61 -5.22 13.58
C PRO A 75 -3.66 -3.70 13.73
N ILE A 76 -4.28 -3.01 12.76
CA ILE A 76 -4.47 -1.56 12.87
C ILE A 76 -5.77 -1.31 13.62
N GLU A 77 -5.66 -0.86 14.87
CA GLU A 77 -6.79 -0.37 15.63
C GLU A 77 -7.30 0.94 15.00
N SER A 78 -8.53 0.92 14.47
CA SER A 78 -9.25 2.17 14.25
C SER A 78 -9.58 2.73 15.62
N ARG A 79 -8.75 3.62 16.17
CA ARG A 79 -9.11 4.36 17.39
C ARG A 79 -10.42 5.11 17.13
N ILE A 80 -11.53 4.53 17.56
CA ILE A 80 -12.57 5.31 18.20
C ILE A 80 -12.01 5.49 19.60
N SER A 81 -11.47 6.67 19.89
CA SER A 81 -11.10 7.04 21.25
C SER A 81 -12.37 7.08 22.09
N GLU A 82 -12.75 5.95 22.69
CA GLU A 82 -13.58 5.97 23.89
C GLU A 82 -12.71 6.59 24.99
N THR A 83 -12.91 7.89 25.19
CA THR A 83 -12.54 8.52 26.45
C THR A 83 -13.53 8.04 27.49
N ALA A 84 -13.27 6.88 28.08
CA ALA A 84 -13.90 6.51 29.35
C ALA A 84 -13.12 7.23 30.47
N PRO A 85 -13.75 8.09 31.29
CA PRO A 85 -13.10 8.59 32.49
C PRO A 85 -12.91 7.43 33.49
N PRO A 86 -11.80 7.40 34.24
CA PRO A 86 -11.66 6.46 35.34
C PRO A 86 -12.65 6.81 36.48
N GLU A 87 -13.06 5.74 37.19
CA GLU A 87 -14.04 5.67 38.29
C GLU A 87 -13.98 6.80 39.34
#